data_AF-A0A1F1STB5-F1
#
_entry.id   AF-A0A1F1STB5-F1
#
_cell.length_a   1.000
_cell.length_b   1.000
_cell.length_c   1.000
_cell.angle_alpha   90.00
_cell.angle_beta   90.00
_cell.angle_gamma   90.00
#
_symmetry.space_group_name_H-M   'P 1'
#
loop_
_entity.id
_entity.type
_entity.pdbx_description
1 polymer ?
#
loop_
_entity_poly.entity_id
_entity_poly.type
_entity_poly.pdbx_seq_one_letter_code
_entity_poly.pdbx_strand_id
1 'polypeptide(L)' 'MPKPTLPLTDSQCKKLEPPNQLSDGGGLSLQARGNGKYWRFRYYRPSDNKRDEIRLAAVALV' A
#
# COMPACT_ATOMS: atom_id res chain seq x y z
N MET A 1 15.46 -13.30 2.28
CA MET A 1 15.28 -12.31 3.35
C MET A 1 14.33 -11.22 2.84
N PRO A 2 13.34 -10.77 3.63
CA PRO A 2 12.54 -9.60 3.27
C PRO A 2 13.49 -8.42 3.05
N LYS A 3 13.36 -7.69 1.94
CA LYS A 3 14.14 -6.47 1.76
C LYS A 3 13.70 -5.47 2.83
N PRO A 4 14.63 -4.87 3.60
CA PRO A 4 14.29 -3.76 4.49
C PRO A 4 13.57 -2.70 3.66
N THR A 5 12.32 -2.43 4.02
CA THR A 5 11.53 -1.37 3.38
C THR A 5 11.59 -0.18 4.32
N LEU A 6 12.12 0.94 3.81
CA LEU A 6 12.04 2.20 4.54
C LEU A 6 10.57 2.65 4.52
N PRO A 7 10.03 3.15 5.65
CA PRO A 7 8.71 3.77 5.67
C PRO A 7 8.61 4.86 4.61
N LEU A 8 7.44 4.97 3.99
CA LEU A 8 7.13 5.99 3.00
C LEU A 8 6.98 7.35 3.69
N THR A 9 7.56 8.36 3.05
CA THR A 9 7.35 9.76 3.40
C THR A 9 6.11 10.30 2.68
N ASP A 10 5.50 11.34 3.26
CA ASP A 10 4.38 12.05 2.64
C ASP A 10 4.71 12.55 1.21
N SER A 11 5.92 13.06 1.01
CA SER A 11 6.41 13.48 -0.31
C SER A 11 6.43 12.35 -1.34
N GLN A 12 6.80 11.13 -0.95
CA GLN A 12 6.75 9.96 -1.83
C GLN A 12 5.30 9.57 -2.14
N CYS A 13 4.42 9.61 -1.15
CA CYS A 13 3.00 9.34 -1.32
C CYS A 13 2.35 10.33 -2.30
N LYS A 14 2.66 11.63 -2.17
CA LYS A 14 2.16 12.71 -3.04
C LYS A 14 2.65 12.59 -4.48
N LYS A 15 3.91 12.22 -4.70
CA LYS A 15 4.52 12.07 -6.03
C LYS A 15 4.14 10.79 -6.78
N LEU A 16 3.44 9.85 -6.13
CA LEU A 16 3.08 8.58 -6.77
C LEU A 16 2.06 8.80 -7.90
N GLU A 17 2.44 8.53 -9.14
CA GLU A 17 1.56 8.64 -10.31
C GLU A 17 0.92 7.29 -10.70
N PRO A 18 -0.34 7.26 -11.16
CA PRO A 18 -0.98 6.04 -11.65
C PRO A 18 -0.38 5.58 -13.00
N PRO A 19 -0.29 4.26 -13.28
CA PRO A 19 -0.70 3.12 -12.45
C PRO A 19 0.48 2.49 -11.67
N ASN A 20 0.94 3.13 -10.60
CA ASN A 20 2.02 2.59 -9.75
C ASN A 20 1.59 2.20 -8.34
N GLN A 21 2.53 1.61 -7.60
CA GLN A 21 2.42 1.33 -6.17
C GLN A 21 3.75 1.57 -5.45
N LEU A 22 3.68 1.91 -4.18
CA LEU A 22 4.83 1.98 -3.27
C LEU A 22 4.60 1.07 -2.07
N SER A 23 5.64 0.36 -1.62
CA SER A 23 5.57 -0.49 -0.42
C SER A 23 6.04 0.29 0.80
N ASP A 24 5.24 0.27 1.85
CA ASP A 24 5.58 0.84 3.16
C ASP A 24 6.20 -0.21 4.11
N GLY A 25 6.06 -1.48 3.77
CA GLY A 25 6.58 -2.60 4.54
C GLY A 25 5.46 -3.36 5.25
N GLY A 26 5.78 -4.54 5.81
CA GLY A 26 4.83 -5.36 6.57
C GLY A 26 3.57 -5.82 5.81
N GLY A 27 3.53 -5.67 4.48
CA GLY A 27 2.34 -5.94 3.66
C GLY A 27 1.52 -4.70 3.30
N LEU A 28 1.85 -3.52 3.84
CA LEU A 28 1.21 -2.24 3.52
C LEU A 28 1.81 -1.62 2.25
N SER A 29 0.95 -1.12 1.38
CA SER A 29 1.32 -0.45 0.13
C SER A 29 0.35 0.65 -0.24
N LEU A 30 0.85 1.78 -0.77
CA LEU A 30 0.03 2.81 -1.40
C LEU A 30 -0.14 2.46 -2.88
N GLN A 31 -1.38 2.43 -3.36
CA GLN A 31 -1.70 2.14 -4.75
C GLN A 31 -2.31 3.37 -5.41
N ALA A 32 -1.74 3.80 -6.55
CA ALA A 32 -2.31 4.82 -7.41
C ALA A 32 -2.97 4.17 -8.63
N ARG A 33 -4.24 4.51 -8.87
CA ARG A 33 -5.00 4.13 -10.07
C ARG A 33 -5.70 5.39 -10.60
N GLY A 34 -6.32 5.30 -11.79
CA GLY A 34 -6.92 6.47 -12.46
C GLY A 34 -7.98 7.22 -11.64
N ASN A 35 -8.52 6.61 -10.58
CA ASN A 35 -9.50 7.18 -9.65
C ASN A 35 -8.91 7.68 -8.32
N GLY A 36 -7.57 7.71 -8.17
CA GLY A 36 -6.90 8.23 -6.99
C GLY A 36 -5.98 7.22 -6.29
N LYS A 37 -5.68 7.51 -5.03
CA LYS A 37 -4.74 6.74 -4.20
C LYS A 37 -5.46 6.06 -3.04
N TYR A 38 -5.12 4.80 -2.79
CA TYR A 38 -5.66 4.05 -1.65
C TYR A 38 -4.58 3.17 -1.03
N TRP A 39 -4.72 2.94 0.27
CA TRP A 39 -3.85 2.03 1.00
C TRP A 39 -4.36 0.60 0.85
N ARG A 40 -3.44 -0.34 0.59
CA ARG A 40 -3.72 -1.77 0.54
C ARG A 40 -2.80 -2.50 1.49
N PHE A 41 -3.40 -3.27 2.39
CA PHE A 41 -2.69 -4.16 3.31
C PHE A 41 -2.90 -5.61 2.88
N ARG A 42 -1.81 -6.32 2.56
CA ARG A 42 -1.80 -7.76 2.26
C ARG A 42 -1.30 -8.53 3.47
N TYR A 43 -2.01 -9.58 3.82
CA TYR A 43 -1.68 -10.40 4.98
C TYR A 43 -1.99 -11.88 4.70
N TYR A 44 -1.41 -12.76 5.50
CA TYR A 44 -1.76 -14.16 5.54
C TYR A 44 -2.75 -14.38 6.69
N ARG A 45 -3.90 -14.99 6.41
CA ARG A 45 -4.90 -15.25 7.44
C ARG A 45 -4.36 -16.27 8.44
N PRO A 46 -4.46 -16.03 9.76
CA PRO A 46 -3.95 -16.98 10.75
C PRO A 46 -4.60 -18.36 10.70
N SER A 47 -5.86 -18.44 10.26
CA SER A 47 -6.65 -19.69 10.26
C SER A 47 -6.24 -20.69 9.17
N ASP A 48 -5.88 -20.21 7.97
CA ASP A 48 -5.64 -21.07 6.81
C ASP A 48 -4.40 -20.69 5.99
N ASN A 49 -3.63 -19.70 6.47
CA ASN A 49 -2.44 -19.17 5.81
C ASN A 49 -2.67 -18.77 4.35
N LYS A 50 -3.92 -18.49 3.95
CA LYS A 50 -4.23 -17.95 2.63
C LYS A 50 -3.97 -16.46 2.63
N ARG A 51 -3.48 -15.96 1.50
CA ARG A 51 -3.25 -14.54 1.30
C ARG A 51 -4.59 -13.83 1.10
N ASP A 52 -4.79 -12.75 1.84
CA ASP A 52 -5.95 -11.88 1.74
C ASP A 52 -5.51 -10.40 1.68
N GLU A 53 -6.41 -9.50 1.32
CA GLU A 53 -6.15 -8.06 1.29
C GLU A 53 -7.28 -7.21 1.86
N ILE A 54 -6.91 -6.12 2.53
CA ILE A 54 -7.82 -5.07 2.96
C ILE A 54 -7.47 -3.79 2.22
N ARG A 55 -8.48 -3.13 1.64
CA ARG A 55 -8.36 -1.77 1.13
C ARG A 55 -8.71 -0.81 2.25
N LEU A 56 -7.71 -0.07 2.70
CA LEU A 56 -7.85 0.99 3.69
C LEU A 56 -8.21 2.30 2.95
N ALA A 57 -8.70 3.28 3.70
CA ALA A 57 -9.30 4.52 3.21
C ALA A 57 -8.59 5.18 2.00
N ALA A 58 -9.38 5.84 1.15
CA ALA A 58 -8.88 6.67 0.06
C ALA A 58 -8.16 7.90 0.63
N VAL A 59 -6.95 8.18 0.14
CA VAL A 59 -6.28 9.44 0.44
C VAL A 59 -6.88 10.48 -0.49
N ALA A 60 -7.85 11.26 0.01
CA ALA A 60 -8.26 12.49 -0.67
C ALA A 60 -7.08 13.47 -0.61
N LEU A 61 -6.60 13.90 -1.77
CA LEU A 61 -5.62 14.98 -1.86
C LEU A 61 -6.32 16.25 -1.37
N VAL A 62 -5.92 16.74 -0.20
CA VAL A 62 -6.18 18.13 0.22
C VAL A 62 -4.99 18.98 -0.20
#